data_AF-A0A8S3FPV9-F1
#
_entry.id   AF-A0A8S3FPV9-F1
#
_cell.length_a   1.000
_cell.length_b   1.000
_cell.length_c   1.000
_cell.angle_alpha   90.00
_cell.angle_beta   90.00
_cell.angle_gamma   90.00
#
_symmetry.space_group_name_H-M   'P 1'
#
loop_
_entity.id
_entity.type
_entity.pdbx_description
1 polymer ?
#
loop_
_entity_poly.entity_id
_entity_poly.type
_entity_poly.pdbx_seq_one_letter_code
_entity_poly.pdbx_strand_id
1 'polypeptide(L)'
;RCREDYRYLKKLIYPLEQKKVHFDLNVGAEYLEVKEPPASLDSMLWWILRHKNEVFIDKKFTFDFLSWRGTLRKIMSSLFDSVLDWRIGIIRWKGCHFLSVFHTETELKIENEQTPIEKRMQYWGHKFEDYITSDKPPIIPSPKKIFSTLNKATLGRHILLYSCEIDACTMNSRYNEEEKQGTYVEVKITYAKHLLDLNTAS
;
A
#
# COMPACT_ATOMS: atom_id res chain seq x y z
N ARG A 1 -18.11 -1.35 2.08
CA ARG A 1 -18.32 -0.57 3.33
C ARG A 1 -17.11 -0.78 4.23
N CYS A 2 -16.43 0.29 4.63
CA CYS A 2 -15.26 0.24 5.51
C CYS A 2 -15.59 -0.41 6.86
N ARG A 3 -14.63 -1.11 7.45
CA ARG A 3 -14.72 -1.77 8.75
C ARG A 3 -13.42 -1.60 9.51
N GLU A 4 -13.51 -1.66 10.83
CA GLU A 4 -12.38 -1.58 11.74
C GLU A 4 -12.14 -2.96 12.33
N ASP A 5 -11.47 -3.82 11.56
CA ASP A 5 -11.13 -5.17 11.96
C ASP A 5 -9.98 -5.72 11.12
N TYR A 6 -9.47 -6.90 11.51
CA TYR A 6 -8.30 -7.54 10.91
C TYR A 6 -8.65 -8.60 9.86
N ARG A 7 -9.90 -8.68 9.37
CA ARG A 7 -10.32 -9.80 8.50
C ARG A 7 -9.59 -9.86 7.16
N TYR A 8 -9.03 -8.73 6.73
CA TYR A 8 -8.25 -8.65 5.50
C TYR A 8 -6.75 -8.53 5.75
N LEU A 9 -6.30 -8.54 7.00
CA LEU A 9 -4.87 -8.66 7.30
C LEU A 9 -4.44 -10.09 6.98
N LYS A 10 -3.67 -10.24 5.91
CA LYS A 10 -3.12 -11.53 5.50
C LYS A 10 -1.97 -11.93 6.43
N LYS A 11 -1.80 -13.23 6.63
CA LYS A 11 -0.65 -13.77 7.35
C LYS A 11 0.37 -14.26 6.33
N LEU A 12 1.64 -13.97 6.55
CA LEU A 12 2.72 -14.61 5.83
C LEU A 12 2.78 -16.08 6.26
N ILE A 13 2.48 -16.98 5.35
CA ILE A 13 2.54 -18.44 5.59
C ILE A 13 3.81 -19.07 5.03
N TYR A 14 4.49 -18.36 4.13
CA TYR A 14 5.69 -18.87 3.50
C TYR A 14 6.89 -18.83 4.47
N PRO A 15 7.63 -19.94 4.64
CA PRO A 15 8.77 -19.98 5.54
C PRO A 15 9.91 -19.11 5.00
N LEU A 16 10.28 -18.07 5.75
CA LEU A 16 11.33 -17.12 5.36
C LEU A 16 12.72 -17.76 5.21
N GLU A 17 12.94 -18.92 5.83
CA GLU A 17 14.17 -19.74 5.69
C GLU A 17 14.32 -20.32 4.28
N GLN A 18 13.22 -20.45 3.53
CA GLN A 18 13.23 -21.04 2.19
C GLN A 18 13.74 -20.05 1.14
N LYS A 19 15.00 -20.20 0.74
CA LYS A 19 15.70 -19.31 -0.20
C LYS A 19 15.33 -19.51 -1.68
N LYS A 20 14.67 -20.62 -2.03
CA LYS A 20 14.28 -20.95 -3.41
C LYS A 20 12.78 -21.22 -3.48
N VAL A 21 12.12 -20.47 -4.36
CA VAL A 21 10.67 -20.56 -4.60
C VAL A 21 10.45 -20.84 -6.09
N HIS A 22 9.44 -21.64 -6.41
CA HIS A 22 9.07 -21.99 -7.79
C HIS A 22 7.64 -21.54 -8.09
N PHE A 23 7.39 -20.24 -7.91
CA PHE A 23 6.07 -19.66 -8.17
C PHE A 23 5.92 -19.34 -9.65
N ASP A 24 4.85 -19.85 -10.26
CA ASP A 24 4.45 -19.38 -11.59
C ASP A 24 3.54 -18.16 -11.45
N LEU A 25 4.11 -16.99 -11.68
CA LEU A 25 3.42 -15.71 -11.56
C LEU A 25 2.45 -15.46 -12.72
N ASN A 26 2.41 -16.30 -13.76
CA ASN A 26 1.51 -16.12 -14.91
C ASN A 26 0.14 -16.76 -14.72
N VAL A 27 -0.03 -17.64 -13.72
CA VAL A 27 -1.28 -18.37 -13.49
C VAL A 27 -2.43 -17.42 -13.21
N GLY A 28 -3.32 -17.20 -14.17
CA GLY A 28 -4.50 -16.33 -14.06
C GLY A 28 -4.30 -14.90 -14.56
N ALA A 29 -3.16 -14.61 -15.22
CA ALA A 29 -2.87 -13.30 -15.80
C ALA A 29 -3.86 -12.91 -16.91
N GLU A 30 -4.47 -13.89 -17.56
CA GLU A 30 -5.48 -13.73 -18.61
C GLU A 30 -6.82 -13.18 -18.09
N TYR A 31 -7.08 -13.28 -16.78
CA TYR A 31 -8.32 -12.80 -16.13
C TYR A 31 -8.16 -11.44 -15.46
N LEU A 32 -7.08 -10.71 -15.77
CA LEU A 32 -6.78 -9.44 -15.13
C LEU A 32 -7.71 -8.33 -15.64
N GLU A 33 -8.63 -7.87 -14.79
CA GLU A 33 -9.32 -6.60 -14.97
C GLU A 33 -8.65 -5.52 -14.12
N VAL A 34 -7.82 -4.67 -14.75
CA VAL A 34 -7.15 -3.56 -14.07
C VAL A 34 -8.07 -2.35 -14.06
N LYS A 35 -8.86 -2.20 -13.00
CA LYS A 35 -9.42 -0.89 -12.62
C LYS A 35 -9.41 -0.77 -11.11
N GLU A 36 -8.39 -0.12 -10.57
CA GLU A 36 -8.44 0.36 -9.20
C GLU A 36 -9.19 1.70 -9.17
N PRO A 37 -10.12 1.90 -8.21
CA PRO A 37 -10.74 3.19 -8.04
C PRO A 37 -9.70 4.23 -7.59
N PRO A 38 -9.88 5.51 -7.92
CA PRO A 38 -8.97 6.56 -7.48
C PRO A 38 -8.87 6.58 -5.95
N ALA A 39 -7.67 6.86 -5.46
CA ALA A 39 -7.37 6.91 -4.03
C ALA A 39 -8.18 8.04 -3.35
N SER A 40 -9.26 7.66 -2.65
CA SER A 40 -10.08 8.55 -1.84
C SER A 40 -9.63 8.54 -0.38
N LEU A 41 -9.85 9.65 0.35
CA LEU A 41 -9.64 9.72 1.80
C LEU A 41 -10.82 9.12 2.60
N ASP A 42 -11.88 8.63 1.93
CA ASP A 42 -13.14 8.22 2.57
C ASP A 42 -12.98 7.18 3.68
N SER A 43 -12.05 6.22 3.52
CA SER A 43 -11.81 5.20 4.54
C SER A 43 -11.25 5.81 5.83
N MET A 44 -10.31 6.75 5.72
CA MET A 44 -9.75 7.47 6.86
C MET A 44 -10.77 8.43 7.47
N LEU A 45 -11.54 9.15 6.65
CA LEU A 45 -12.60 10.04 7.11
C LEU A 45 -13.70 9.27 7.85
N TRP A 46 -14.07 8.09 7.35
CA TRP A 46 -14.99 7.17 8.02
C TRP A 46 -14.48 6.76 9.40
N TRP A 47 -13.19 6.44 9.53
CA TRP A 47 -12.58 6.12 10.82
C TRP A 47 -12.58 7.34 11.76
N ILE A 48 -12.17 8.52 11.27
CA ILE A 48 -12.16 9.77 12.05
C ILE A 48 -13.54 10.11 12.60
N LEU A 49 -14.61 9.90 11.83
CA LEU A 49 -15.98 10.16 12.29
C LEU A 49 -16.39 9.26 13.47
N ARG A 50 -15.82 8.05 13.57
CA ARG A 50 -16.08 7.11 14.68
C ARG A 50 -15.25 7.41 15.92
N HIS A 51 -14.04 7.92 15.71
CA HIS A 51 -13.07 8.26 16.76
C HIS A 51 -12.99 9.77 17.05
N LYS A 52 -14.06 10.50 16.69
CA LYS A 52 -14.09 11.98 16.72
C LYS A 52 -13.69 12.56 18.07
N ASN A 53 -14.10 11.94 19.17
CA ASN A 53 -13.80 12.45 20.51
C ASN A 53 -12.32 12.34 20.89
N GLU A 54 -11.58 11.43 20.26
CA GLU A 54 -10.15 11.21 20.51
C GLU A 54 -9.28 12.08 19.60
N VAL A 55 -9.74 12.31 18.37
CA VAL A 55 -8.93 12.96 17.34
C VAL A 55 -9.38 14.38 16.99
N PHE A 56 -10.53 14.81 17.51
CA PHE A 56 -11.10 16.14 17.30
C PHE A 56 -11.60 16.74 18.63
N ILE A 57 -10.72 17.48 19.30
CA ILE A 57 -10.92 18.06 20.63
C ILE A 57 -11.04 19.58 20.49
N ASP A 58 -11.95 20.21 21.25
CA ASP A 58 -12.14 21.67 21.26
C ASP A 58 -12.26 22.31 19.86
N LYS A 59 -13.03 21.66 18.99
CA LYS A 59 -13.29 22.08 17.60
C LYS A 59 -12.03 22.09 16.70
N LYS A 60 -10.98 21.34 17.05
CA LYS A 60 -9.73 21.21 16.28
C LYS A 60 -9.25 19.76 16.24
N PHE A 61 -8.53 19.40 15.18
CA PHE A 61 -7.87 18.10 15.12
C PHE A 61 -6.64 18.04 16.02
N THR A 62 -6.34 16.85 16.54
CA THR A 62 -5.12 16.56 17.30
C THR A 62 -3.91 16.26 16.40
N PHE A 63 -4.02 16.57 15.11
CA PHE A 63 -3.03 16.33 14.07
C PHE A 63 -3.12 17.43 13.01
N ASP A 64 -2.01 17.72 12.34
CA ASP A 64 -1.88 18.82 11.38
C ASP A 64 -2.15 18.38 9.93
N PHE A 65 -1.91 17.10 9.62
CA PHE A 65 -2.06 16.54 8.27
C PHE A 65 -2.77 15.18 8.29
N LEU A 66 -3.64 14.95 7.31
CA LEU A 66 -4.21 13.65 6.98
C LEU A 66 -3.83 13.25 5.55
N SER A 67 -3.27 12.05 5.36
CA SER A 67 -2.98 11.56 4.01
C SER A 67 -2.81 10.05 3.90
N TRP A 68 -2.75 9.54 2.67
CA TRP A 68 -2.21 8.21 2.41
C TRP A 68 -0.67 8.23 2.51
N ARG A 69 -0.08 7.12 2.97
CA ARG A 69 1.39 6.91 2.97
C ARG A 69 2.00 7.12 1.59
N GLY A 70 1.30 6.70 0.53
CA GLY A 70 1.74 6.89 -0.86
C GLY A 70 1.91 8.37 -1.23
N THR A 71 1.04 9.26 -0.76
CA THR A 71 1.15 10.71 -0.97
C THR A 71 2.40 11.27 -0.31
N LEU A 72 2.64 10.89 0.96
CA LEU A 72 3.83 11.31 1.70
C LEU A 72 5.11 10.79 1.02
N ARG A 73 5.09 9.56 0.52
CA ARG A 73 6.19 8.99 -0.26
C ARG A 73 6.50 9.84 -1.50
N LYS A 74 5.50 10.25 -2.29
CA LYS A 74 5.72 11.12 -3.46
C LYS A 74 6.43 12.42 -3.08
N ILE A 75 6.00 13.07 -2.00
CA ILE A 75 6.66 14.29 -1.49
C ILE A 75 8.11 14.00 -1.10
N MET A 76 8.36 12.95 -0.31
CA MET A 76 9.71 12.61 0.15
C MET A 76 10.65 12.20 -1.00
N SER A 77 10.13 11.47 -2.00
CA SER A 77 10.93 11.03 -3.14
C SER A 77 11.15 12.12 -4.18
N SER A 78 10.44 13.25 -4.10
CA SER A 78 10.56 14.36 -5.06
C SER A 78 11.98 14.93 -5.19
N LEU A 79 12.81 14.76 -4.16
CA LEU A 79 14.20 15.20 -4.18
C LEU A 79 15.12 14.27 -4.99
N PHE A 80 14.66 13.06 -5.29
CA PHE A 80 15.46 12.00 -5.91
C PHE A 80 14.85 11.48 -7.23
N ASP A 81 13.54 11.63 -7.40
CA ASP A 81 12.81 11.15 -8.57
C ASP A 81 12.48 12.34 -9.48
N SER A 82 13.27 12.50 -10.53
CA SER A 82 13.10 13.57 -11.53
C SER A 82 12.22 13.14 -12.72
N VAL A 83 11.70 11.91 -12.72
CA VAL A 83 11.10 11.29 -13.92
C VAL A 83 9.60 11.54 -13.99
N LEU A 84 8.90 11.54 -12.86
CA LEU A 84 7.44 11.65 -12.83
C LEU A 84 6.99 12.91 -12.08
N ASP A 85 6.17 13.72 -12.75
CA ASP A 85 5.46 14.81 -12.11
C ASP A 85 4.36 14.27 -11.19
N TRP A 86 3.98 15.05 -10.19
CA TRP A 86 2.88 14.70 -9.30
C TRP A 86 2.04 15.92 -8.97
N ARG A 87 0.75 15.69 -8.73
CA ARG A 87 -0.19 16.71 -8.26
C ARG A 87 -0.81 16.25 -6.94
N ILE A 88 -0.79 17.14 -5.95
CA ILE A 88 -1.46 16.92 -4.65
C ILE A 88 -2.47 18.03 -4.45
N GLY A 89 -3.72 17.65 -4.24
CA GLY A 89 -4.75 18.57 -3.77
C GLY A 89 -4.72 18.63 -2.25
N ILE A 90 -4.79 19.86 -1.73
CA ILE A 90 -4.75 20.13 -0.30
C ILE A 90 -6.00 20.91 0.09
N ILE A 91 -6.77 20.37 1.03
CA ILE A 91 -7.89 21.07 1.66
C ILE A 91 -7.52 21.35 3.11
N ARG A 92 -7.65 22.59 3.57
CA ARG A 92 -7.48 22.93 4.97
C ARG A 92 -8.84 23.04 5.65
N TRP A 93 -9.06 22.25 6.69
CA TRP A 93 -10.29 22.29 7.48
C TRP A 93 -10.00 22.11 8.97
N LYS A 94 -10.53 23.03 9.79
CA LYS A 94 -10.38 23.04 11.27
C LYS A 94 -8.93 22.82 11.75
N GLY A 95 -7.97 23.43 11.06
CA GLY A 95 -6.55 23.38 11.39
C GLY A 95 -5.77 22.21 10.77
N CYS A 96 -6.45 21.20 10.23
CA CYS A 96 -5.82 20.07 9.55
C CYS A 96 -5.77 20.28 8.03
N HIS A 97 -4.70 19.82 7.39
CA HIS A 97 -4.54 19.74 5.93
C HIS A 97 -4.79 18.31 5.46
N PHE A 98 -5.76 18.15 4.57
CA PHE A 98 -6.15 16.88 3.96
C PHE A 98 -5.50 16.79 2.59
N LEU A 99 -4.60 15.82 2.42
CA LEU A 99 -3.76 15.68 1.23
C LEU A 99 -4.19 14.47 0.43
N SER A 100 -4.54 14.66 -0.83
CA SER A 100 -4.84 13.59 -1.78
C SER A 100 -4.05 13.76 -3.07
N VAL A 101 -3.51 12.67 -3.59
CA VAL A 101 -2.84 12.67 -4.91
C VAL A 101 -3.90 12.72 -6.00
N PHE A 102 -3.59 13.45 -7.06
CA PHE A 102 -4.34 13.45 -8.31
C PHE A 102 -3.42 12.94 -9.41
N HIS A 103 -3.97 12.11 -10.30
CA HIS A 103 -3.24 11.67 -11.47
C HIS A 103 -2.89 12.87 -12.34
N THR A 104 -1.63 12.94 -12.78
CA THR A 104 -1.20 13.90 -13.80
C THR A 104 -1.62 13.41 -15.18
N GLU A 105 -1.64 14.30 -16.17
CA GLU A 105 -1.88 13.91 -17.57
C GLU A 105 -0.83 12.91 -18.05
N THR A 106 0.42 13.06 -17.59
CA THR A 106 1.52 12.14 -17.85
C THR A 106 1.24 10.76 -17.26
N GLU A 107 0.83 10.67 -15.99
CA GLU A 107 0.50 9.40 -15.33
C GLU A 107 -0.65 8.68 -16.03
N LEU A 108 -1.73 9.42 -16.36
CA LEU A 108 -2.87 8.87 -17.09
C LEU A 108 -2.47 8.37 -18.47
N LYS A 109 -1.59 9.10 -19.17
CA LYS A 109 -1.09 8.67 -20.47
C LYS A 109 -0.28 7.39 -20.36
N ILE A 110 0.66 7.31 -19.42
CA ILE A 110 1.47 6.12 -19.17
C ILE A 110 0.57 4.93 -18.82
N GLU A 111 -0.42 5.13 -17.94
CA GLU A 111 -1.37 4.07 -17.55
C GLU A 111 -2.17 3.55 -18.74
N ASN A 112 -2.68 4.44 -19.59
CA ASN A 112 -3.43 4.07 -20.80
C ASN A 112 -2.55 3.39 -21.87
N GLU A 113 -1.28 3.76 -21.94
CA GLU A 113 -0.30 3.25 -22.92
C GLU A 113 0.49 2.04 -22.39
N GLN A 114 0.17 1.52 -21.19
CA GLN A 114 0.85 0.35 -20.63
C GLN A 114 0.86 -0.83 -21.60
N THR A 115 2.07 -1.31 -21.87
CA THR A 115 2.33 -2.50 -22.68
C THR A 115 1.75 -3.75 -22.00
N PRO A 116 1.47 -4.82 -22.77
CA PRO A 116 1.01 -6.08 -22.19
C PRO A 116 1.95 -6.66 -21.13
N ILE A 117 3.27 -6.45 -21.29
CA ILE A 117 4.25 -6.90 -20.32
C ILE A 117 4.20 -6.09 -19.03
N GLU A 118 4.01 -4.77 -19.08
CA GLU A 118 3.90 -3.93 -17.87
C GLU A 118 2.65 -4.27 -17.06
N LYS A 119 1.51 -4.49 -17.72
CA LYS A 119 0.28 -4.98 -17.05
C LYS A 119 0.52 -6.33 -16.37
N ARG A 120 1.27 -7.21 -17.03
CA ARG A 120 1.66 -8.51 -16.49
C ARG A 120 2.63 -8.38 -15.31
N MET A 121 3.58 -7.44 -15.34
CA MET A 121 4.47 -7.17 -14.21
C MET A 121 3.72 -6.68 -12.98
N GLN A 122 2.70 -5.83 -13.14
CA GLN A 122 1.84 -5.40 -12.04
C GLN A 122 1.09 -6.60 -11.45
N TYR A 123 0.52 -7.43 -12.31
CA TYR A 123 -0.15 -8.66 -11.90
C TYR A 123 0.76 -9.60 -11.10
N TRP A 124 2.02 -9.78 -11.54
CA TRP A 124 2.98 -10.63 -10.86
C TRP A 124 3.19 -10.25 -9.40
N GLY A 125 3.13 -8.95 -9.07
CA GLY A 125 3.20 -8.48 -7.68
C GLY A 125 2.06 -9.06 -6.84
N HIS A 126 0.82 -8.89 -7.30
CA HIS A 126 -0.36 -9.43 -6.62
C HIS A 126 -0.35 -10.96 -6.57
N LYS A 127 0.06 -11.62 -7.65
CA LYS A 127 0.14 -13.08 -7.67
C LYS A 127 1.19 -13.62 -6.70
N PHE A 128 2.31 -12.92 -6.57
CA PHE A 128 3.33 -13.25 -5.59
C PHE A 128 2.82 -13.08 -4.15
N GLU A 129 2.10 -11.99 -3.86
CA GLU A 129 1.44 -11.82 -2.56
C GLU A 129 0.51 -13.01 -2.25
N ASP A 130 -0.29 -13.46 -3.22
CA ASP A 130 -1.18 -14.61 -3.03
C ASP A 130 -0.42 -15.89 -2.69
N TYR A 131 0.70 -16.17 -3.38
CA TYR A 131 1.51 -17.37 -3.12
C TYR A 131 2.10 -17.43 -1.71
N ILE A 132 2.48 -16.28 -1.14
CA ILE A 132 3.14 -16.25 0.16
C ILE A 132 2.16 -16.05 1.34
N THR A 133 0.88 -15.76 1.04
CA THR A 133 -0.15 -15.46 2.05
C THR A 133 -1.36 -16.39 2.03
N SER A 134 -1.48 -17.26 1.03
CA SER A 134 -2.60 -18.20 0.91
C SER A 134 -2.12 -19.62 0.66
N ASP A 135 -2.63 -20.57 1.46
CA ASP A 135 -2.32 -22.01 1.28
C ASP A 135 -2.82 -22.52 -0.08
N LYS A 136 -3.88 -21.89 -0.60
CA LYS A 136 -4.51 -22.19 -1.89
C LYS A 136 -4.72 -20.87 -2.63
N PRO A 137 -3.68 -20.34 -3.30
CA PRO A 137 -3.79 -19.08 -4.02
C PRO A 137 -4.85 -19.22 -5.12
N PRO A 138 -5.75 -18.23 -5.28
CA PRO A 138 -6.79 -18.31 -6.28
C PRO A 138 -6.18 -18.30 -7.68
N ILE A 139 -6.78 -19.08 -8.59
CA ILE A 139 -6.41 -19.04 -10.00
C ILE A 139 -6.92 -17.73 -10.62
N ILE A 140 -8.17 -17.38 -10.36
CA ILE A 140 -8.80 -16.17 -10.88
C ILE A 140 -8.57 -15.03 -9.87
N PRO A 141 -8.06 -13.86 -10.31
CA PRO A 141 -7.91 -12.70 -9.44
C PRO A 141 -9.26 -12.32 -8.80
N SER A 142 -9.31 -12.26 -7.48
CA SER A 142 -10.49 -11.76 -6.77
C SER A 142 -10.37 -10.24 -6.55
N PRO A 143 -11.49 -9.50 -6.40
CA PRO A 143 -11.43 -8.08 -6.08
C PRO A 143 -10.53 -7.81 -4.87
N LYS A 144 -9.59 -6.88 -5.01
CA LYS A 144 -8.57 -6.58 -3.99
C LYS A 144 -9.25 -6.18 -2.68
N LYS A 145 -9.03 -6.98 -1.64
CA LYS A 145 -9.46 -6.68 -0.27
C LYS A 145 -8.28 -6.08 0.47
N ILE A 146 -8.33 -4.78 0.68
CA ILE A 146 -7.22 -4.02 1.26
C ILE A 146 -7.37 -4.01 2.79
N PHE A 147 -6.29 -4.31 3.48
CA PHE A 147 -6.11 -3.96 4.89
C PHE A 147 -5.17 -2.77 4.99
N SER A 148 -5.53 -1.78 5.79
CA SER A 148 -4.68 -0.62 6.02
C SER A 148 -4.66 -0.27 7.49
N THR A 149 -3.52 0.24 7.94
CA THR A 149 -3.34 0.76 9.29
C THR A 149 -3.41 2.27 9.27
N LEU A 150 -3.97 2.86 10.33
CA LEU A 150 -3.93 4.29 10.55
C LEU A 150 -2.87 4.60 11.59
N ASN A 151 -1.88 5.41 11.20
CA ASN A 151 -0.67 5.63 11.97
C ASN A 151 -0.55 7.12 12.31
N LYS A 152 -0.10 7.41 13.53
CA LYS A 152 0.23 8.76 13.97
C LYS A 152 1.75 8.89 14.07
N ALA A 153 2.32 9.92 13.46
CA ALA A 153 3.75 10.22 13.55
C ALA A 153 3.98 11.72 13.68
N THR A 154 5.20 12.08 14.08
CA THR A 154 5.64 13.48 14.13
C THR A 154 6.77 13.68 13.13
N LEU A 155 6.67 14.71 12.30
CA LEU A 155 7.72 15.17 11.39
C LEU A 155 8.06 16.62 11.72
N GLY A 156 9.22 16.83 12.36
CA GLY A 156 9.58 18.12 12.91
C GLY A 156 8.54 18.60 13.94
N ARG A 157 7.90 19.73 13.66
CA ARG A 157 6.84 20.29 14.52
C ARG A 157 5.42 19.87 14.13
N HIS A 158 5.27 19.02 13.12
CA HIS A 158 3.98 18.65 12.55
C HIS A 158 3.58 17.23 12.92
N ILE A 159 2.31 17.05 13.25
CA ILE A 159 1.72 15.75 13.55
C ILE A 159 1.00 15.24 12.31
N LEU A 160 1.40 14.06 11.84
CA LEU A 160 0.83 13.36 10.69
C LEU A 160 -0.10 12.25 11.18
N LEU A 161 -1.32 12.21 10.66
CA LEU A 161 -2.16 11.02 10.69
C LEU A 161 -2.19 10.45 9.26
N TYR A 162 -1.80 9.20 9.07
CA TYR A 162 -1.71 8.64 7.72
C TYR A 162 -2.07 7.16 7.65
N SER A 163 -2.68 6.78 6.54
CA SER A 163 -3.05 5.39 6.27
C SER A 163 -2.02 4.69 5.41
N CYS A 164 -1.71 3.44 5.74
CA CYS A 164 -0.79 2.59 4.98
C CYS A 164 -1.46 1.25 4.68
N GLU A 165 -1.55 0.87 3.40
CA GLU A 165 -1.82 -0.51 3.00
C GLU A 165 -0.72 -1.43 3.53
N ILE A 166 -1.12 -2.61 4.00
CA ILE A 166 -0.25 -3.62 4.57
C ILE A 166 -0.47 -4.93 3.82
N ASP A 167 0.60 -5.51 3.30
CA ASP A 167 0.55 -6.74 2.50
C ASP A 167 0.31 -7.98 3.40
N ALA A 168 1.05 -8.10 4.50
CA ALA A 168 0.93 -9.23 5.44
C ALA A 168 1.47 -8.94 6.86
N CYS A 169 1.34 -9.91 7.77
CA CYS A 169 2.05 -9.95 9.06
C CYS A 169 2.76 -11.30 9.31
N THR A 170 3.86 -11.30 10.09
CA THR A 170 4.64 -12.51 10.40
C THR A 170 4.10 -13.33 11.58
N MET A 171 3.55 -12.69 12.62
CA MET A 171 3.10 -13.38 13.84
C MET A 171 1.59 -13.68 13.85
N ASN A 172 1.19 -14.62 14.72
CA ASN A 172 -0.23 -14.89 15.01
C ASN A 172 -0.90 -13.72 15.75
N SER A 173 -0.14 -12.86 16.42
CA SER A 173 -0.63 -11.64 17.04
C SER A 173 -0.81 -10.56 15.98
N ARG A 174 -2.08 -10.23 15.71
CA ARG A 174 -2.49 -9.23 14.70
C ARG A 174 -2.12 -7.80 15.09
N TYR A 175 -1.82 -7.58 16.37
CA TYR A 175 -1.42 -6.31 16.97
C TYR A 175 -0.73 -6.62 18.31
N ASN A 176 0.38 -5.95 18.59
CA ASN A 176 1.00 -5.92 19.90
C ASN A 176 0.53 -4.66 20.63
N GLU A 177 -0.19 -4.80 21.74
CA GLU A 177 -0.71 -3.66 22.50
C GLU A 177 0.40 -2.86 23.18
N GLU A 178 1.48 -3.51 23.63
CA GLU A 178 2.61 -2.85 24.29
C GLU A 178 3.40 -1.99 23.31
N GLU A 179 3.68 -2.53 22.12
CA GLU A 179 4.40 -1.84 21.05
C GLU A 179 3.49 -0.92 20.22
N LYS A 180 2.18 -1.00 20.45
CA LYS A 180 1.13 -0.34 19.66
C LYS A 180 1.28 -0.56 18.16
N GLN A 181 1.84 -1.69 17.75
CA GLN A 181 2.22 -1.98 16.37
C GLN A 181 1.99 -3.46 16.05
N GLY A 182 1.72 -3.77 14.77
CA GLY A 182 1.74 -5.13 14.28
C GLY A 182 3.09 -5.50 13.66
N THR A 183 3.41 -6.79 13.59
CA THR A 183 4.60 -7.30 12.89
C THR A 183 4.35 -7.34 11.38
N TYR A 184 4.16 -6.17 10.78
CA TYR A 184 3.79 -6.02 9.37
C TYR A 184 4.98 -6.26 8.44
N VAL A 185 4.68 -6.80 7.26
CA VAL A 185 5.65 -7.06 6.19
C VAL A 185 5.14 -6.42 4.90
N GLU A 186 6.02 -5.68 4.24
CA GLU A 186 5.84 -5.23 2.86
C GLU A 186 6.55 -6.23 1.95
N VAL A 187 5.88 -6.60 0.88
CA VAL A 187 6.32 -7.61 -0.07
C VAL A 187 6.58 -6.95 -1.40
N LYS A 188 7.71 -7.31 -2.02
CA LYS A 188 8.10 -6.80 -3.34
C LYS A 188 8.75 -7.89 -4.17
N ILE A 189 8.48 -7.85 -5.47
CA ILE A 189 9.23 -8.60 -6.47
C ILE A 189 10.13 -7.64 -7.24
N THR A 190 11.27 -8.14 -7.69
CA THR A 190 12.18 -7.41 -8.56
C THR A 190 12.86 -8.38 -9.50
N TYR A 191 13.33 -7.88 -10.65
CA TYR A 191 14.15 -8.66 -11.54
C TYR A 191 15.49 -8.98 -10.87
N ALA A 192 15.85 -10.26 -10.85
CA ALA A 192 17.16 -10.68 -10.41
C ALA A 192 18.23 -10.40 -11.49
N LYS A 193 18.48 -9.12 -11.80
CA LYS A 193 19.54 -8.72 -12.74
C LYS A 193 20.91 -9.30 -12.34
N HIS A 194 21.19 -9.37 -11.04
CA HIS A 194 22.47 -9.88 -10.51
C HIS A 194 22.63 -11.41 -10.50
N LEU A 195 21.56 -12.19 -10.72
CA LEU A 195 21.69 -13.66 -10.84
C LEU A 195 22.09 -14.08 -12.26
N LEU A 196 21.92 -13.21 -13.26
CA LEU A 196 22.38 -13.47 -14.63
C LEU A 196 23.91 -13.33 -14.75
N ASP A 197 24.51 -12.39 -14.02
CA ASP A 197 25.96 -12.17 -14.01
C ASP A 197 26.76 -13.27 -13.27
N LEU A 198 26.09 -14.08 -12.44
CA LEU A 198 26.73 -15.20 -11.72
C LEU A 198 26.79 -16.49 -12.54
N ASN A 199 25.91 -16.65 -13.54
CA ASN A 199 25.90 -17.82 -14.43
C ASN A 199 26.77 -17.65 -15.68
N THR A 200 27.34 -16.47 -15.91
CA THR A 200 28.33 -16.22 -16.98
C THR A 200 29.77 -16.30 -16.48
N ALA A 201 29.97 -16.51 -15.17
CA ALA A 201 31.28 -16.63 -14.52
C ALA A 201 31.62 -18.07 -14.08
N SER A 202 30.99 -19.08 -14.68
CA SER A 202 31.28 -20.51 -14.47
C SER A 202 31.70 -21.21 -15.76
#